data_AF-A0A1H1KRY2-F1
#
_entry.id   AF-A0A1H1KRY2-F1
#
_cell.length_a   1.000
_cell.length_b   1.000
_cell.length_c   1.000
_cell.angle_alpha   90.00
_cell.angle_beta   90.00
_cell.angle_gamma   90.00
#
_symmetry.space_group_name_H-M   'P 1'
#
loop_
_entity.id
_entity.type
_entity.pdbx_description
1 polymer ?
#
loop_
_entity_poly.entity_id
_entity_poly.type
_entity_poly.pdbx_seq_one_letter_code
_entity_poly.pdbx_strand_id
1 'polypeptide(L)'
;MACSRCGCAACAGTGDARRPSYGRRLERRGDVKRFFSLSAVQGIAAERGVRGDLLEELERVVALEWEQFDAVLGLHGRAGCQDDLRRFSAYRCAQYLAFPHGLIPRVLAELEQAELSGRNLVEEKYARMMAATDSSEFNRTWANALPLTSPVKRGALRQLRKLLAPVLAQAARELPQAHRHARPDVSSAGTVSALDYFLAELEGYSLSTIFYLRDELARPGTGANPIESSYVLAARLLEATEVGA
;
A
#
# COMPACT_ATOMS: atom_id res chain seq x y z
N MET A 1 -0.26 -6.33 1.58
CA MET A 1 0.76 -6.76 2.57
C MET A 1 2.13 -6.35 2.09
N ALA A 2 2.85 -5.52 2.84
CA ALA A 2 4.22 -5.15 2.51
C ALA A 2 5.23 -6.12 3.14
N CYS A 3 6.40 -6.27 2.51
CA CYS A 3 7.54 -7.03 3.01
C CYS A 3 7.94 -6.59 4.44
N SER A 4 8.26 -7.55 5.31
CA SER A 4 8.75 -7.34 6.68
C SER A 4 10.08 -6.57 6.76
N ARG A 5 10.83 -6.50 5.65
CA ARG A 5 12.16 -5.84 5.58
C ARG A 5 12.13 -4.35 5.26
N CYS A 6 10.97 -3.75 4.98
CA CYS A 6 10.92 -2.34 4.62
C CYS A 6 10.94 -1.47 5.90
N GLY A 7 12.14 -1.18 6.38
CA GLY A 7 12.43 -0.24 7.48
C GLY A 7 12.50 1.21 6.99
N CYS A 8 11.48 1.70 6.30
CA CYS A 8 11.41 3.10 5.92
C CYS A 8 10.86 3.92 7.10
N ALA A 9 11.71 4.75 7.71
CA ALA A 9 11.25 5.91 8.45
C ALA A 9 10.89 7.02 7.43
N ALA A 10 9.98 7.93 7.76
CA ALA A 10 9.74 9.14 6.97
C ALA A 10 10.23 10.36 7.76
N CYS A 11 11.26 11.04 7.30
CA CYS A 11 11.67 12.31 7.90
C CYS A 11 10.81 13.44 7.34
N ALA A 12 10.10 14.21 8.18
CA ALA A 12 9.42 15.40 7.67
C ALA A 12 10.45 16.39 7.12
N GLY A 13 10.03 17.17 6.15
CA GLY A 13 10.77 18.36 5.80
C GLY A 13 10.11 19.12 4.71
N THR A 14 10.56 20.35 4.61
CA THR A 14 9.87 21.44 3.97
C THR A 14 10.59 21.77 2.66
N GLY A 15 9.82 21.90 1.57
CA GLY A 15 10.28 22.57 0.35
C GLY A 15 10.30 21.73 -0.93
N ASP A 16 10.33 22.47 -2.05
CA ASP A 16 10.37 22.05 -3.46
C ASP A 16 11.55 21.09 -3.80
N ALA A 17 12.56 21.02 -2.93
CA ALA A 17 13.76 20.19 -3.07
C ALA A 17 13.53 18.68 -2.90
N ARG A 18 12.32 18.23 -2.55
CA ARG A 18 11.99 16.80 -2.34
C ARG A 18 11.25 16.15 -3.50
N ARG A 19 10.74 16.92 -4.46
CA ARG A 19 10.04 16.33 -5.60
C ARG A 19 11.07 15.68 -6.53
N PRO A 20 10.93 14.38 -6.86
CA PRO A 20 11.77 13.77 -7.87
C PRO A 20 11.71 14.57 -9.16
N SER A 21 12.83 14.66 -9.87
CA SER A 21 12.87 15.34 -11.16
C SER A 21 11.80 14.77 -12.09
N TYR A 22 11.24 15.59 -12.98
CA TYR A 22 10.25 15.14 -13.96
C TYR A 22 10.72 13.89 -14.73
N GLY A 23 12.00 13.86 -15.14
CA GLY A 23 12.60 12.69 -15.80
C GLY A 23 12.57 11.43 -14.93
N ARG A 24 12.92 11.53 -13.64
CA ARG A 24 12.87 10.39 -12.71
C ARG A 24 11.46 9.87 -12.53
N ARG A 25 10.47 10.76 -12.45
CA ARG A 25 9.05 10.36 -12.37
C ARG A 25 8.59 9.61 -13.61
N LEU A 26 8.95 10.08 -14.80
CA LEU A 26 8.65 9.38 -16.06
C LEU A 26 9.31 8.00 -16.12
N GLU A 27 10.56 7.88 -15.70
CA GLU A 27 11.27 6.61 -15.60
C GLU A 27 10.51 5.62 -14.70
N ARG A 28 10.14 6.06 -13.50
CA ARG A 28 9.38 5.25 -12.52
C ARG A 28 8.02 4.80 -13.05
N ARG A 29 7.33 5.66 -13.82
CA ARG A 29 6.07 5.29 -14.50
C ARG A 29 6.32 4.27 -15.61
N GLY A 30 7.39 4.46 -16.40
CA GLY A 30 7.80 3.53 -17.46
C GLY A 30 8.17 2.14 -16.94
N ASP A 31 8.87 2.10 -15.80
CA ASP A 31 9.21 0.89 -15.05
C ASP A 31 7.96 0.07 -14.69
N VAL A 32 6.95 0.71 -14.09
CA VAL A 32 5.69 0.04 -13.74
C VAL A 32 4.92 -0.39 -14.99
N LYS A 33 4.89 0.44 -16.04
CA LYS A 33 4.26 0.08 -17.31
C LYS A 33 4.88 -1.18 -17.92
N ARG A 34 6.19 -1.36 -17.83
CA ARG A 34 6.86 -2.60 -18.28
C ARG A 34 6.36 -3.81 -17.50
N PHE A 35 6.23 -3.70 -16.17
CA PHE A 35 5.67 -4.77 -15.35
C PHE A 35 4.25 -5.16 -15.78
N PHE A 36 3.35 -4.19 -16.02
CA PHE A 36 1.97 -4.45 -16.46
C PHE A 36 1.85 -4.88 -17.94
N SER A 37 2.89 -4.67 -18.76
CA SER A 37 2.95 -5.14 -20.14
C SER A 37 3.22 -6.65 -20.27
N LEU A 38 3.69 -7.31 -19.21
CA LEU A 38 3.96 -8.74 -19.21
C LEU A 38 2.66 -9.54 -19.34
N SER A 39 2.58 -10.41 -20.34
CA SER A 39 1.38 -11.23 -20.60
C SER A 39 0.96 -12.08 -19.40
N ALA A 40 1.93 -12.58 -18.61
CA ALA A 40 1.66 -13.33 -17.39
C ALA A 40 1.00 -12.46 -16.31
N VAL A 41 1.42 -11.20 -16.15
CA VAL A 41 0.81 -10.24 -15.21
C VAL A 41 -0.61 -9.91 -15.66
N GLN A 42 -0.82 -9.66 -16.95
CA GLN A 42 -2.15 -9.42 -17.53
C GLN A 42 -3.07 -10.63 -17.36
N GLY A 43 -2.55 -11.85 -17.54
CA GLY A 43 -3.27 -13.11 -17.32
C GLY A 43 -3.75 -13.26 -15.88
N ILE A 44 -2.85 -13.01 -14.90
CA ILE A 44 -3.21 -13.06 -13.48
C ILE A 44 -4.28 -12.02 -13.12
N ALA A 45 -4.16 -10.79 -13.63
CA ALA A 45 -5.17 -9.75 -13.40
C ALA A 45 -6.53 -10.13 -14.03
N ALA A 46 -6.51 -10.66 -15.25
CA ALA A 46 -7.68 -11.12 -15.98
C ALA A 46 -8.42 -12.25 -15.26
N GLU A 47 -7.73 -13.22 -14.67
CA GLU A 47 -8.35 -14.27 -13.84
C GLU A 47 -9.13 -13.71 -12.65
N ARG A 48 -8.72 -12.55 -12.14
CA ARG A 48 -9.44 -11.84 -11.07
C ARG A 48 -10.50 -10.90 -11.60
N GLY A 49 -10.72 -10.82 -12.92
CA GLY A 49 -11.71 -9.94 -13.53
C GLY A 49 -11.23 -8.50 -13.75
N VAL A 50 -9.95 -8.20 -13.52
CA VAL A 50 -9.36 -6.88 -13.76
C VAL A 50 -8.80 -6.84 -15.18
N ARG A 51 -9.47 -6.12 -16.07
CA ARG A 51 -9.16 -6.00 -17.52
C ARG A 51 -9.52 -4.60 -18.03
N GLY A 52 -9.04 -4.25 -19.22
CA GLY A 52 -9.37 -2.98 -19.88
C GLY A 52 -9.05 -1.77 -19.00
N ASP A 53 -9.97 -0.81 -18.95
CA ASP A 53 -9.83 0.44 -18.18
C ASP A 53 -9.43 0.20 -16.71
N LEU A 54 -9.98 -0.82 -16.05
CA LEU A 54 -9.67 -1.12 -14.65
C LEU A 54 -8.22 -1.61 -14.45
N LEU A 55 -7.66 -2.28 -15.46
CA LEU A 55 -6.24 -2.68 -15.46
C LEU A 55 -5.34 -1.46 -15.69
N GLU A 56 -5.74 -0.54 -16.58
CA GLU A 56 -5.03 0.72 -16.81
C GLU A 56 -5.04 1.61 -15.55
N GLU A 57 -6.18 1.69 -14.85
CA GLU A 57 -6.28 2.39 -13.57
C GLU A 57 -5.39 1.75 -12.51
N LEU A 58 -5.34 0.41 -12.44
CA LEU A 58 -4.45 -0.31 -11.52
C LEU A 58 -2.97 -0.02 -11.81
N GLU A 59 -2.56 -0.04 -13.09
CA GLU A 59 -1.21 0.36 -13.50
C GLU A 59 -0.88 1.77 -13.00
N ARG A 60 -1.80 2.72 -13.24
CA ARG A 60 -1.62 4.13 -12.83
C ARG A 60 -1.52 4.28 -11.31
N VAL A 61 -2.33 3.57 -10.54
CA VAL A 61 -2.25 3.54 -9.08
C VAL A 61 -0.87 3.07 -8.63
N VAL A 62 -0.42 1.91 -9.12
CA VAL A 62 0.89 1.34 -8.73
C VAL A 62 2.04 2.25 -9.16
N ALA A 63 1.92 2.91 -10.32
CA ALA A 63 2.91 3.87 -10.82
C ALA A 63 3.03 5.12 -9.93
N LEU A 64 1.89 5.72 -9.54
CA LEU A 64 1.86 6.86 -8.63
C LEU A 64 2.39 6.50 -7.24
N GLU A 65 2.03 5.32 -6.72
CA GLU A 65 2.57 4.85 -5.44
C GLU A 65 4.07 4.58 -5.50
N TRP A 66 4.58 4.05 -6.62
CA TRP A 66 6.01 3.83 -6.80
C TRP A 66 6.79 5.15 -6.86
N GLU A 67 6.26 6.13 -7.59
CA GLU A 67 6.81 7.48 -7.66
C GLU A 67 6.85 8.15 -6.27
N GLN A 68 5.73 8.10 -5.54
CA GLN A 68 5.62 8.62 -4.19
C GLN A 68 6.56 7.89 -3.23
N PHE A 69 6.64 6.57 -3.33
CA PHE A 69 7.51 5.75 -2.49
C PHE A 69 8.97 6.07 -2.73
N ASP A 70 9.41 6.24 -3.97
CA ASP A 70 10.79 6.58 -4.35
C ASP A 70 11.26 7.96 -3.84
N ALA A 71 10.31 8.83 -3.49
CA ALA A 71 10.56 10.14 -2.87
C ALA A 71 10.62 10.10 -1.33
N VAL A 72 10.21 8.99 -0.69
CA VAL A 72 10.26 8.87 0.77
C VAL A 72 11.72 8.84 1.25
N LEU A 73 12.05 9.68 2.23
CA LEU A 73 13.37 9.72 2.83
C LEU A 73 13.30 9.19 4.27
N GLY A 74 14.13 8.18 4.57
CA GLY A 74 14.39 7.76 5.94
C GLY A 74 15.49 8.58 6.59
N LEU A 75 15.76 8.26 7.86
CA LEU A 75 16.81 8.89 8.68
C LEU A 75 18.20 8.83 8.01
N HIS A 76 18.41 7.81 7.17
CA HIS A 76 19.66 7.57 6.44
C HIS A 76 19.50 7.75 4.92
N GLY A 77 18.47 8.48 4.47
CA GLY A 77 18.18 8.69 3.05
C GLY A 77 17.31 7.58 2.45
N ARG A 78 17.53 7.25 1.17
CA ARG A 78 16.75 6.23 0.45
C ARG A 78 17.04 4.83 1.00
N ALA A 79 15.99 4.04 1.23
CA ALA A 79 16.07 2.63 1.58
C ALA A 79 16.26 1.76 0.33
N GLY A 80 17.05 0.68 0.42
CA GLY A 80 17.28 -0.23 -0.70
C GLY A 80 16.01 -0.90 -1.27
N CYS A 81 14.91 -0.95 -0.51
CA CYS A 81 13.61 -1.38 -1.03
C CYS A 81 13.05 -0.45 -2.13
N GLN A 82 13.52 0.79 -2.22
CA GLN A 82 13.13 1.75 -3.28
C GLN A 82 13.84 1.50 -4.60
N ASP A 83 14.70 0.48 -4.67
CA ASP A 83 15.35 0.02 -5.90
C ASP A 83 14.81 -1.35 -6.36
N ASP A 84 13.90 -1.98 -5.59
CA ASP A 84 13.27 -3.26 -5.91
C ASP A 84 11.85 -3.06 -6.49
N LEU A 85 11.81 -2.50 -7.71
CA LEU A 85 10.56 -2.29 -8.46
C LEU A 85 9.74 -3.58 -8.55
N ARG A 86 10.39 -4.70 -8.90
CA ARG A 86 9.69 -5.96 -9.15
C ARG A 86 8.89 -6.40 -7.94
N ARG A 87 9.51 -6.46 -6.75
CA ARG A 87 8.78 -6.85 -5.53
C ARG A 87 7.74 -5.82 -5.15
N PHE A 88 8.03 -4.53 -5.32
CA PHE A 88 7.06 -3.48 -5.05
C PHE A 88 5.79 -3.65 -5.91
N SER A 89 5.93 -3.73 -7.22
CA SER A 89 4.82 -3.87 -8.16
C SER A 89 4.06 -5.18 -7.95
N ALA A 90 4.76 -6.29 -7.69
CA ALA A 90 4.11 -7.57 -7.38
C ALA A 90 3.25 -7.48 -6.11
N TYR A 91 3.77 -6.94 -5.01
CA TYR A 91 3.02 -6.83 -3.76
C TYR A 91 1.86 -5.83 -3.82
N ARG A 92 2.05 -4.68 -4.49
CA ARG A 92 0.96 -3.69 -4.66
C ARG A 92 -0.13 -4.23 -5.58
N CYS A 93 0.23 -4.78 -6.74
CA CYS A 93 -0.74 -5.40 -7.65
C CYS A 93 -1.51 -6.53 -6.95
N ALA A 94 -0.82 -7.43 -6.25
CA ALA A 94 -1.47 -8.50 -5.48
C ALA A 94 -2.50 -7.98 -4.46
N GLN A 95 -2.18 -6.88 -3.77
CA GLN A 95 -3.09 -6.27 -2.81
C GLN A 95 -4.37 -5.75 -3.49
N TYR A 96 -4.26 -5.02 -4.59
CA TYR A 96 -5.44 -4.51 -5.30
C TYR A 96 -6.26 -5.61 -5.96
N LEU A 97 -5.63 -6.65 -6.51
CA LEU A 97 -6.33 -7.79 -7.09
C LEU A 97 -7.06 -8.65 -6.05
N ALA A 98 -6.59 -8.66 -4.80
CA ALA A 98 -7.16 -9.43 -3.72
C ALA A 98 -8.32 -8.74 -2.99
N PHE A 99 -8.31 -7.41 -2.94
CA PHE A 99 -9.34 -6.60 -2.31
C PHE A 99 -10.45 -6.19 -3.31
N PRO A 100 -11.60 -5.65 -2.85
CA PRO A 100 -12.68 -5.23 -3.73
C PRO A 100 -12.19 -4.26 -4.81
N HIS A 101 -12.37 -4.60 -6.09
CA HIS A 101 -11.71 -3.89 -7.19
C HIS A 101 -12.20 -2.45 -7.38
N GLY A 102 -13.40 -2.11 -6.90
CA GLY A 102 -13.85 -0.71 -6.88
C GLY A 102 -13.03 0.19 -5.96
N LEU A 103 -12.06 -0.36 -5.21
CA LEU A 103 -11.04 0.41 -4.51
C LEU A 103 -10.02 1.04 -5.46
N ILE A 104 -9.75 0.42 -6.62
CA ILE A 104 -8.75 0.89 -7.60
C ILE A 104 -9.04 2.32 -8.08
N PRO A 105 -10.19 2.61 -8.72
CA PRO A 105 -10.50 3.96 -9.19
C PRO A 105 -10.60 4.98 -8.03
N ARG A 106 -11.03 4.53 -6.85
CA ARG A 106 -11.12 5.41 -5.67
C ARG A 106 -9.73 5.83 -5.20
N VAL A 107 -8.82 4.87 -5.04
CA VAL A 107 -7.45 5.18 -4.62
C VAL A 107 -6.70 5.96 -5.69
N LEU A 108 -6.96 5.71 -6.97
CA LEU A 108 -6.43 6.54 -8.05
C LEU A 108 -6.81 8.01 -7.85
N ALA A 109 -8.10 8.30 -7.58
CA ALA A 109 -8.55 9.65 -7.29
C ALA A 109 -7.90 10.25 -6.03
N GLU A 110 -7.71 9.47 -4.96
CA GLU A 110 -7.00 9.94 -3.75
C GLU A 110 -5.55 10.36 -4.07
N LEU A 111 -4.85 9.55 -4.87
CA LEU A 111 -3.45 9.80 -5.26
C LEU A 111 -3.33 11.01 -6.18
N GLU A 112 -4.22 11.15 -7.17
CA GLU A 112 -4.25 12.31 -8.07
C GLU A 112 -4.54 13.61 -7.31
N GLN A 113 -5.51 13.59 -6.39
CA GLN A 113 -5.82 14.76 -5.55
C GLN A 113 -4.67 15.11 -4.59
N ALA A 114 -3.98 14.09 -4.05
CA ALA A 114 -2.78 14.32 -3.26
C ALA A 114 -1.67 14.96 -4.09
N GLU A 115 -1.41 14.47 -5.31
CA GLU A 115 -0.38 15.02 -6.20
C GLU A 115 -0.67 16.51 -6.54
N LEU A 116 -1.93 16.83 -6.86
CA LEU A 116 -2.39 18.20 -7.14
C LEU A 116 -2.20 19.14 -5.95
N SER A 117 -2.37 18.64 -4.73
CA SER A 117 -2.21 19.40 -3.49
C SER A 117 -0.79 19.37 -2.91
N GLY A 118 0.18 18.79 -3.62
CA GLY A 118 1.57 18.73 -3.15
C GLY A 118 1.84 17.64 -2.11
N ARG A 119 0.86 16.77 -1.83
CA ARG A 119 0.94 15.74 -0.80
C ARG A 119 1.50 14.43 -1.35
N ASN A 120 2.14 13.67 -0.47
CA ASN A 120 2.65 12.32 -0.74
C ASN A 120 2.00 11.35 0.27
N LEU A 121 0.98 10.60 -0.17
CA LEU A 121 0.23 9.71 0.71
C LEU A 121 1.07 8.55 1.24
N VAL A 122 2.05 8.08 0.46
CA VAL A 122 2.99 7.04 0.91
C VAL A 122 3.89 7.56 2.03
N GLU A 123 4.41 8.78 1.91
CA GLU A 123 5.20 9.43 2.96
C GLU A 123 4.36 9.66 4.22
N GLU A 124 3.13 10.17 4.07
CA GLU A 124 2.22 10.36 5.20
C GLU A 124 1.88 9.05 5.91
N LYS A 125 1.74 7.94 5.17
CA LYS A 125 1.56 6.59 5.74
C LYS A 125 2.77 6.20 6.61
N TYR A 126 4.00 6.39 6.13
CA TYR A 126 5.20 6.13 6.92
C TYR A 126 5.31 7.06 8.14
N ALA A 127 4.88 8.32 8.02
CA ALA A 127 4.76 9.23 9.15
C ALA A 127 3.76 8.73 10.21
N ARG A 128 2.57 8.27 9.81
CA ARG A 128 1.58 7.71 10.76
C ARG A 128 2.10 6.48 11.48
N MET A 129 2.88 5.64 10.80
CA MET A 129 3.56 4.50 11.42
C MET A 129 4.63 4.92 12.42
N MET A 130 5.33 6.02 12.15
CA MET A 130 6.30 6.59 13.09
C MET A 130 5.67 6.96 14.43
N ALA A 131 4.41 7.39 14.47
CA ALA A 131 3.73 7.67 15.74
C ALA A 131 3.73 6.46 16.71
N ALA A 132 3.72 5.23 16.17
CA ALA A 132 3.77 4.00 16.95
C ALA A 132 5.20 3.51 17.24
N THR A 133 6.18 3.82 16.39
CA THR A 133 7.55 3.30 16.53
C THR A 133 8.55 4.30 17.15
N ASP A 134 8.32 5.60 16.96
CA ASP A 134 9.10 6.71 17.50
C ASP A 134 8.21 7.96 17.68
N SER A 135 7.43 7.96 18.76
CA SER A 135 6.48 9.03 19.05
C SER A 135 7.15 10.39 19.29
N SER A 136 8.39 10.41 19.77
CA SER A 136 9.16 11.63 19.99
C SER A 136 9.50 12.30 18.67
N GLU A 137 10.05 11.54 17.72
CA GLU A 137 10.33 12.02 16.37
C GLU A 137 9.06 12.47 15.65
N PHE A 138 8.00 11.66 15.74
CA PHE A 138 6.72 11.97 15.13
C PHE A 138 6.15 13.30 15.64
N ASN A 139 6.15 13.51 16.96
CA ASN A 139 5.64 14.75 17.55
C ASN A 139 6.44 15.98 17.12
N ARG A 140 7.76 15.82 16.94
CA ARG A 140 8.63 16.92 16.50
C ARG A 140 8.46 17.26 15.02
N THR A 141 8.19 16.28 14.17
CA THR A 141 8.30 16.42 12.71
C THR A 141 6.97 16.36 11.96
N TRP A 142 6.02 15.53 12.40
CA TRP A 142 4.82 15.19 11.63
C TRP A 142 3.49 15.56 12.29
N ALA A 143 3.45 15.73 13.63
CA ALA A 143 2.19 15.97 14.34
C ALA A 143 1.41 17.19 13.84
N ASN A 144 2.09 18.22 13.36
CA ASN A 144 1.47 19.42 12.79
C ASN A 144 1.37 19.40 11.25
N ALA A 145 2.00 18.44 10.58
CA ALA A 145 2.03 18.34 9.12
C ALA A 145 0.94 17.41 8.57
N LEU A 146 0.52 16.41 9.36
CA LEU A 146 -0.54 15.49 8.96
C LEU A 146 -1.94 16.05 9.22
N PRO A 147 -2.91 15.82 8.33
CA PRO A 147 -4.31 16.14 8.60
C PRO A 147 -4.82 15.42 9.85
N LEU A 148 -5.53 16.14 10.72
CA LEU A 148 -6.15 15.56 11.92
C LEU A 148 -7.20 14.51 11.55
N THR A 149 -7.09 13.35 12.17
CA THR A 149 -8.05 12.24 11.97
C THR A 149 -9.31 12.48 12.77
N SER A 150 -10.42 12.75 12.07
CA SER A 150 -11.72 13.01 12.71
C SER A 150 -12.23 11.81 13.53
N PRO A 151 -13.08 12.02 14.55
CA PRO A 151 -13.67 10.93 15.33
C PRO A 151 -14.41 9.90 14.47
N VAL A 152 -15.09 10.35 13.41
CA VAL A 152 -15.81 9.49 12.45
C VAL A 152 -14.83 8.60 11.69
N LYS A 153 -13.73 9.17 11.18
CA LYS A 153 -12.67 8.41 10.48
C LYS A 153 -12.04 7.37 11.40
N ARG A 154 -11.71 7.74 12.66
CA ARG A 154 -11.21 6.79 13.67
C ARG A 154 -12.21 5.66 13.93
N GLY A 155 -13.50 5.95 13.98
CA GLY A 155 -14.56 4.95 14.11
C GLY A 155 -14.57 3.96 12.95
N ALA A 156 -14.49 4.45 11.72
CA ALA A 156 -14.46 3.64 10.50
C ALA A 156 -13.22 2.72 10.43
N LEU A 157 -12.03 3.25 10.75
CA LEU A 157 -10.79 2.48 10.80
C LEU A 157 -10.84 1.37 11.87
N ARG A 158 -11.46 1.65 13.04
CA ARG A 158 -11.69 0.61 14.06
C ARG A 158 -12.62 -0.50 13.57
N GLN A 159 -13.67 -0.16 12.80
CA GLN A 159 -14.57 -1.16 12.21
C GLN A 159 -13.82 -2.05 11.20
N LEU A 160 -13.01 -1.45 10.33
CA LEU A 160 -12.15 -2.19 9.40
C LEU A 160 -11.17 -3.11 10.13
N ARG A 161 -10.54 -2.66 11.21
CA ARG A 161 -9.68 -3.52 12.03
C ARG A 161 -10.44 -4.74 12.56
N LYS A 162 -11.67 -4.57 13.05
CA LYS A 162 -12.50 -5.67 13.56
C LYS A 162 -12.86 -6.68 12.46
N LEU A 163 -13.09 -6.21 11.23
CA LEU A 163 -13.34 -7.09 10.07
C LEU A 163 -12.07 -7.85 9.66
N LEU A 164 -10.91 -7.17 9.65
CA LEU A 164 -9.67 -7.73 9.09
C LEU A 164 -8.86 -8.58 10.08
N ALA A 165 -8.98 -8.37 11.39
CA ALA A 165 -8.25 -9.16 12.40
C ALA A 165 -8.51 -10.67 12.34
N PRO A 166 -9.77 -11.16 12.32
CA PRO A 166 -10.01 -12.60 12.20
C PRO A 166 -9.56 -13.15 10.83
N VAL A 167 -9.68 -12.33 9.78
CA VAL A 167 -9.25 -12.65 8.41
C VAL A 167 -7.72 -12.83 8.35
N LEU A 168 -6.96 -11.94 8.99
CA LEU A 168 -5.50 -12.08 9.12
C LEU A 168 -5.12 -13.34 9.91
N ALA A 169 -5.77 -13.56 11.05
CA ALA A 169 -5.52 -14.73 11.88
C ALA A 169 -5.84 -16.05 11.15
N GLN A 170 -6.85 -16.06 10.29
CA GLN A 170 -7.15 -17.21 9.43
C GLN A 170 -6.04 -17.42 8.39
N ALA A 171 -5.63 -16.39 7.67
CA ALA A 171 -4.55 -16.51 6.68
C ALA A 171 -3.23 -16.98 7.31
N ALA A 172 -2.95 -16.56 8.55
CA ALA A 172 -1.80 -17.03 9.32
C ALA A 172 -1.83 -18.55 9.58
N ARG A 173 -3.03 -19.13 9.78
CA ARG A 173 -3.23 -20.57 9.99
C ARG A 173 -3.16 -21.35 8.68
N GLU A 174 -3.81 -20.85 7.63
CA GLU A 174 -3.90 -21.55 6.34
C GLU A 174 -2.58 -21.47 5.55
N LEU A 175 -1.88 -20.34 5.60
CA LEU A 175 -0.63 -20.11 4.86
C LEU A 175 0.52 -19.68 5.80
N PRO A 176 0.95 -20.53 6.75
CA PRO A 176 1.90 -20.14 7.79
C PRO A 176 3.28 -19.74 7.25
N GLN A 177 3.74 -20.35 6.14
CA GLN A 177 5.03 -20.00 5.54
C GLN A 177 4.99 -18.63 4.87
N ALA A 178 3.93 -18.33 4.12
CA ALA A 178 3.73 -17.01 3.52
C ALA A 178 3.57 -15.94 4.61
N HIS A 179 2.80 -16.25 5.66
CA HIS A 179 2.57 -15.35 6.79
C HIS A 179 3.86 -14.97 7.52
N ARG A 180 4.82 -15.90 7.68
CA ARG A 180 6.14 -15.60 8.27
C ARG A 180 6.95 -14.56 7.49
N HIS A 181 6.68 -14.41 6.20
CA HIS A 181 7.36 -13.44 5.33
C HIS A 181 6.63 -12.08 5.31
N ALA A 182 5.38 -12.05 5.79
CA ALA A 182 4.61 -10.83 5.98
C ALA A 182 5.06 -10.09 7.25
N ARG A 183 4.47 -8.91 7.46
CA ARG A 183 4.61 -8.16 8.72
C ARG A 183 3.95 -8.94 9.87
N PRO A 184 4.44 -8.79 11.11
CA PRO A 184 3.88 -9.48 12.27
C PRO A 184 2.43 -9.05 12.56
N ASP A 185 1.74 -9.81 13.40
CA ASP A 185 0.34 -9.53 13.75
C ASP A 185 0.18 -8.41 14.80
N VAL A 186 1.24 -8.14 15.57
CA VAL A 186 1.25 -7.16 16.65
C VAL A 186 2.42 -6.20 16.47
N SER A 187 2.17 -4.91 16.70
CA SER A 187 3.20 -3.89 16.65
C SER A 187 4.05 -3.93 17.92
N SER A 188 5.35 -3.70 17.76
CA SER A 188 6.34 -3.61 18.84
C SER A 188 7.32 -2.47 18.52
N ALA A 189 8.24 -2.17 19.45
CA ALA A 189 9.26 -1.15 19.22
C ALA A 189 10.01 -1.42 17.90
N GLY A 190 10.01 -0.43 17.01
CA GLY A 190 10.64 -0.51 15.68
C GLY A 190 9.93 -1.39 14.65
N THR A 191 8.83 -2.08 14.99
CA THR A 191 8.12 -2.98 14.08
C THR A 191 6.61 -2.73 14.07
N VAL A 192 6.06 -2.41 12.90
CA VAL A 192 4.62 -2.20 12.71
C VAL A 192 3.95 -3.46 12.18
N SER A 193 2.81 -3.81 12.79
CA SER A 193 1.99 -4.96 12.38
C SER A 193 1.42 -4.84 10.97
N ALA A 194 1.01 -5.97 10.38
CA ALA A 194 0.36 -5.98 9.07
C ALA A 194 -0.90 -5.10 9.03
N LEU A 195 -1.73 -5.14 10.09
CA LEU A 195 -2.94 -4.32 10.16
C LEU A 195 -2.64 -2.86 10.42
N ASP A 196 -1.70 -2.53 11.31
CA ASP A 196 -1.35 -1.12 11.57
C ASP A 196 -0.72 -0.48 10.33
N TYR A 197 0.10 -1.23 9.58
CA TYR A 197 0.65 -0.80 8.30
C TYR A 197 -0.45 -0.50 7.27
N PHE A 198 -1.47 -1.36 7.18
CA PHE A 198 -2.57 -1.15 6.25
C PHE A 198 -3.50 -0.02 6.70
N LEU A 199 -3.81 0.08 8.00
CA LEU A 199 -4.65 1.15 8.54
C LEU A 199 -3.98 2.52 8.40
N ALA A 200 -2.64 2.61 8.51
CA ALA A 200 -1.90 3.85 8.26
C ALA A 200 -2.01 4.33 6.79
N GLU A 201 -2.13 3.39 5.83
CA GLU A 201 -2.45 3.69 4.43
C GLU A 201 -3.87 4.25 4.32
N LEU A 202 -4.85 3.53 4.87
CA LEU A 202 -6.26 3.90 4.80
C LEU A 202 -6.58 5.23 5.48
N GLU A 203 -5.85 5.61 6.52
CA GLU A 203 -6.04 6.87 7.23
C GLU A 203 -5.76 8.10 6.35
N GLY A 204 -4.91 7.95 5.32
CA GLY A 204 -4.63 8.96 4.31
C GLY A 204 -5.79 9.19 3.33
N TYR A 205 -6.73 8.24 3.21
CA TYR A 205 -7.84 8.31 2.27
C TYR A 205 -9.05 9.08 2.82
N SER A 206 -9.95 9.49 1.93
CA SER A 206 -11.23 10.09 2.29
C SER A 206 -12.15 9.13 3.05
N LEU A 207 -13.14 9.68 3.76
CA LEU A 207 -14.15 8.88 4.45
C LEU A 207 -14.97 8.00 3.49
N SER A 208 -15.24 8.47 2.27
CA SER A 208 -16.02 7.71 1.29
C SER A 208 -15.27 6.46 0.85
N THR A 209 -13.96 6.55 0.61
CA THR A 209 -13.09 5.41 0.27
C THR A 209 -13.01 4.41 1.43
N ILE A 210 -12.85 4.88 2.67
CA ILE A 210 -12.80 4.02 3.86
C ILE A 210 -14.14 3.30 4.09
N PHE A 211 -15.27 4.02 3.95
CA PHE A 211 -16.60 3.43 4.10
C PHE A 211 -16.91 2.42 2.99
N TYR A 212 -16.56 2.73 1.74
CA TYR A 212 -16.68 1.77 0.65
C TYR A 212 -15.98 0.45 0.98
N LEU A 213 -14.70 0.51 1.37
CA LEU A 213 -13.95 -0.70 1.72
C LEU A 213 -14.58 -1.45 2.89
N ARG A 214 -14.99 -0.73 3.95
CA ARG A 214 -15.65 -1.33 5.11
C ARG A 214 -16.92 -2.09 4.70
N ASP A 215 -17.75 -1.44 3.89
CA ASP A 215 -19.06 -1.96 3.53
C ASP A 215 -18.91 -3.18 2.59
N GLU A 216 -17.97 -3.15 1.65
CA GLU A 216 -17.66 -4.31 0.81
C GLU A 216 -17.13 -5.49 1.62
N LEU A 217 -16.23 -5.25 2.59
CA LEU A 217 -15.70 -6.32 3.45
C LEU A 217 -16.73 -6.88 4.44
N ALA A 218 -17.76 -6.11 4.78
CA ALA A 218 -18.85 -6.55 5.65
C ALA A 218 -19.95 -7.34 4.92
N ARG A 219 -19.96 -7.35 3.58
CA ARG A 219 -20.98 -8.07 2.81
C ARG A 219 -20.86 -9.60 3.01
N PRO A 220 -21.96 -10.29 3.34
CA PRO A 220 -21.98 -11.75 3.38
C PRO A 220 -21.65 -12.34 2.00
N GLY A 221 -20.96 -13.48 1.98
CA GLY A 221 -20.76 -14.26 0.75
C GLY A 221 -19.55 -13.87 -0.12
N THR A 222 -18.66 -12.99 0.34
CA THR A 222 -17.42 -12.67 -0.38
C THR A 222 -16.38 -13.80 -0.39
N GLY A 223 -16.55 -14.84 0.46
CA GLY A 223 -15.98 -16.19 0.39
C GLY A 223 -14.46 -16.34 0.46
N ALA A 224 -13.72 -15.49 -0.23
CA ALA A 224 -12.28 -15.47 -0.29
C ALA A 224 -11.72 -14.53 0.79
N ASN A 225 -10.79 -15.04 1.58
CA ASN A 225 -9.98 -14.23 2.48
C ASN A 225 -9.06 -13.30 1.64
N PRO A 226 -9.27 -11.97 1.62
CA PRO A 226 -8.49 -11.07 0.77
C PRO A 226 -7.02 -11.01 1.18
N ILE A 227 -6.70 -11.26 2.45
CA ILE A 227 -5.34 -11.29 2.94
C ILE A 227 -4.61 -12.54 2.40
N GLU A 228 -5.23 -13.71 2.55
CA GLU A 228 -4.72 -14.97 2.02
C GLU A 228 -4.54 -14.90 0.50
N SER A 229 -5.55 -14.38 -0.20
CA SER A 229 -5.48 -14.20 -1.65
C SER A 229 -4.34 -13.27 -2.05
N SER A 230 -4.05 -12.22 -1.27
CA SER A 230 -2.92 -11.33 -1.55
C SER A 230 -1.57 -12.05 -1.43
N TYR A 231 -1.43 -13.02 -0.52
CA TYR A 231 -0.21 -13.84 -0.42
C TYR A 231 -0.02 -14.72 -1.65
N VAL A 232 -1.08 -15.41 -2.07
CA VAL A 232 -1.04 -16.30 -3.25
C VAL A 232 -0.74 -15.48 -4.50
N LEU A 233 -1.45 -14.37 -4.70
CA LEU A 233 -1.24 -13.50 -5.86
C LEU A 233 0.16 -12.89 -5.88
N ALA A 234 0.70 -12.49 -4.73
CA ALA A 234 2.06 -11.98 -4.63
C ALA A 234 3.09 -13.03 -5.08
N ALA A 235 2.96 -14.27 -4.61
CA ALA A 235 3.84 -15.36 -5.02
C ALA A 235 3.77 -15.61 -6.53
N ARG A 236 2.55 -15.67 -7.09
CA ARG A 236 2.33 -15.85 -8.54
C ARG A 236 2.90 -14.71 -9.38
N LEU A 237 2.70 -13.46 -8.96
CA LEU A 237 3.23 -12.28 -9.66
C LEU A 237 4.76 -12.21 -9.57
N LEU A 238 5.34 -12.61 -8.44
CA LEU A 238 6.79 -12.75 -8.33
C LEU A 238 7.27 -13.81 -9.34
N GLU A 239 6.79 -15.04 -9.26
CA GLU A 239 7.19 -16.11 -10.19
C GLU A 239 7.05 -15.69 -11.66
N ALA A 240 5.90 -15.11 -12.03
CA ALA A 240 5.63 -14.62 -13.39
C ALA A 240 6.61 -13.54 -13.88
N THR A 241 7.17 -12.74 -12.97
CA THR A 241 8.12 -11.67 -13.30
C THR A 241 9.58 -12.05 -13.09
N GLU A 242 9.85 -13.24 -12.56
CA GLU A 242 11.20 -13.83 -12.49
C GLU A 242 11.55 -14.51 -13.83
N VAL A 243 10.57 -15.13 -14.49
CA VAL A 243 10.75 -15.85 -15.77
C VAL A 243 10.88 -14.90 -16.98
N GLY A 244 10.45 -13.63 -16.83
CA GLY A 244 10.51 -12.61 -17.88
C GLY A 244 11.61 -11.55 -17.72
N ALA A 245 12.52 -11.72 -16.77
CA ALA A 245 13.63 -10.80 -16.46
C ALA A 245 14.97 -11.24 -17.08
#